data_AF-A0A841KE48-F1
#
_entry.id   AF-A0A841KE48-F1
#
_cell.length_a   1.000
_cell.length_b   1.000
_cell.length_c   1.000
_cell.angle_alpha   90.00
_cell.angle_beta   90.00
_cell.angle_gamma   90.00
#
_symmetry.space_group_name_H-M   'P 1'
#
loop_
_entity.id
_entity.type
_entity.pdbx_description
1 polymer ?
#
loop_
_entity_poly.entity_id
_entity_poly.type
_entity_poly.pdbx_seq_one_letter_code
_entity_poly.pdbx_strand_id
1 'polypeptide(L)'
;MSQTMPTLPPEATAGVLTPRLFAYLIDICVIAVLMVMLFVIVTVLGALTFGLAWFLFPVVGAGTGVLYSMVTVGGSRQSTIGMRMLGLRAVGPGGTPVDYVTAAVHALLFYVAASTGLVLMVDILVGLLRDDRRLLHDVLTGVTIVNAR
;
A
#
# COMPACT_ATOMS: atom_id res chain seq x y z
N MET A 1 -30.83 -12.15 4.28
CA MET A 1 -30.74 -11.18 3.16
C MET A 1 -29.30 -11.21 2.65
N SER A 2 -28.99 -12.11 1.72
CA SER A 2 -27.68 -12.15 1.07
C SER A 2 -27.60 -10.98 0.10
N GLN A 3 -26.99 -9.87 0.52
CA GLN A 3 -26.59 -8.85 -0.42
C GLN A 3 -25.46 -9.44 -1.27
N THR A 4 -25.77 -9.74 -2.52
CA THR A 4 -24.78 -10.05 -3.55
C THR A 4 -23.79 -8.91 -3.57
N MET A 5 -22.56 -9.17 -3.08
CA MET A 5 -21.44 -8.25 -3.22
C MET A 5 -21.42 -7.77 -4.68
N PRO A 6 -21.36 -6.47 -4.97
CA PRO A 6 -21.11 -6.00 -6.33
C PRO A 6 -19.79 -6.63 -6.76
N THR A 7 -19.86 -7.70 -7.53
CA THR A 7 -18.69 -8.36 -8.09
C THR A 7 -18.14 -7.40 -9.10
N LEU A 8 -16.99 -6.78 -8.79
CA LEU A 8 -16.27 -5.99 -9.77
C LEU A 8 -16.10 -6.86 -11.03
N PRO A 9 -16.41 -6.33 -12.22
CA PRO A 9 -16.35 -7.12 -13.43
C PRO A 9 -14.91 -7.66 -13.62
N PRO A 10 -14.72 -8.90 -14.08
CA PRO A 10 -13.41 -9.53 -14.20
C PRO A 10 -12.40 -8.70 -15.04
N GLU A 11 -12.89 -7.91 -16.00
CA GLU A 11 -12.06 -6.97 -16.76
C GLU A 11 -11.39 -5.88 -15.91
N ALA A 12 -11.95 -5.50 -14.77
CA ALA A 12 -11.42 -4.45 -13.91
C ALA A 12 -10.09 -4.84 -13.25
N THR A 13 -9.84 -6.14 -13.05
CA THR A 13 -8.61 -6.71 -12.48
C THR A 13 -7.75 -7.44 -13.52
N ALA A 14 -8.17 -7.49 -14.78
CA ALA A 14 -7.40 -8.11 -15.84
C ALA A 14 -6.08 -7.35 -16.09
N GLY A 15 -4.95 -8.09 -16.05
CA GLY A 15 -3.63 -7.54 -16.38
C GLY A 15 -3.03 -6.56 -15.36
N VAL A 16 -3.63 -6.38 -14.18
CA VAL A 16 -3.18 -5.39 -13.18
C VAL A 16 -1.88 -5.76 -12.47
N LEU A 17 -1.46 -7.04 -12.50
CA LEU A 17 -0.29 -7.52 -11.75
C LEU A 17 1.02 -6.84 -12.19
N THR A 18 1.21 -6.68 -13.50
CA THR A 18 2.43 -6.05 -14.05
C THR A 18 2.48 -4.55 -13.75
N PRO A 19 1.41 -3.75 -14.00
CA PRO A 19 1.35 -2.37 -13.54
C PRO A 19 1.53 -2.22 -12.02
N ARG A 20 1.04 -3.15 -11.19
CA ARG A 20 1.26 -3.10 -9.73
C ARG A 20 2.74 -3.21 -9.37
N LEU A 21 3.48 -4.10 -10.03
CA LEU A 21 4.93 -4.23 -9.80
C LEU A 21 5.66 -2.92 -10.12
N PHE A 22 5.39 -2.32 -11.28
CA PHE A 22 6.00 -1.04 -11.65
C PHE A 22 5.54 0.12 -10.76
N ALA A 23 4.28 0.13 -10.32
CA ALA A 23 3.77 1.11 -9.37
C ALA A 23 4.56 1.03 -8.06
N TYR A 24 4.80 -0.19 -7.57
CA TYR A 24 5.59 -0.41 -6.37
C TYR A 24 7.04 0.05 -6.52
N LEU A 25 7.68 -0.18 -7.68
CA LEU A 25 9.03 0.34 -7.95
C LEU A 25 9.09 1.87 -7.90
N ILE A 26 8.09 2.55 -8.46
CA ILE A 26 7.97 4.01 -8.38
C ILE A 26 7.76 4.45 -6.93
N ASP A 27 6.86 3.77 -6.21
CA ASP A 27 6.54 4.10 -4.82
C ASP A 27 7.76 3.90 -3.90
N ILE A 28 8.61 2.89 -4.14
CA ILE A 28 9.89 2.73 -3.43
C ILE A 28 10.76 3.97 -3.58
N CYS A 29 10.88 4.52 -4.79
CA CYS A 29 11.65 5.75 -5.01
C CYS A 29 11.07 6.94 -4.24
N VAL A 30 9.74 7.09 -4.26
CA VAL A 30 9.04 8.16 -3.52
C VAL A 30 9.25 8.00 -2.01
N ILE A 31 9.09 6.79 -1.49
CA ILE A 31 9.25 6.46 -0.08
C ILE A 31 10.70 6.67 0.35
N ALA A 32 11.69 6.32 -0.49
CA ALA A 32 13.10 6.55 -0.19
C ALA A 32 13.40 8.06 -0.04
N VAL A 33 12.89 8.90 -0.94
CA VAL A 33 13.02 10.36 -0.83
C VAL A 33 12.34 10.88 0.43
N LEU A 34 11.12 10.42 0.73
CA LEU A 34 10.38 10.81 1.93
C LEU A 34 11.13 10.39 3.20
N MET A 35 11.69 9.19 3.21
CA MET A 35 12.46 8.65 4.33
C MET A 35 13.73 9.47 4.57
N VAL A 36 14.49 9.83 3.53
CA VAL A 36 15.66 10.72 3.66
C VAL A 36 15.26 12.07 4.25
N MET A 37 14.17 12.67 3.76
CA MET A 37 13.67 13.95 4.27
C MET A 37 13.29 13.86 5.76
N LEU A 38 12.53 12.83 6.14
CA LEU A 38 12.13 12.59 7.53
C LEU A 38 13.33 12.29 8.42
N PHE A 39 14.33 11.57 7.92
CA PHE A 39 15.56 11.26 8.65
C PHE A 39 16.34 12.54 8.98
N VAL A 40 16.48 13.47 8.01
CA VAL A 40 17.11 14.77 8.24
C VAL A 40 16.34 15.59 9.28
N ILE A 41 15.00 15.65 9.16
CA ILE A 41 14.14 16.36 10.10
C ILE A 41 14.31 15.80 11.52
N VAL A 42 14.21 14.48 11.69
CA VAL A 42 14.34 13.83 12.99
C VAL A 42 15.75 13.97 13.56
N THR A 43 16.78 13.98 12.72
CA THR A 43 18.16 14.23 13.15
C THR A 43 18.31 15.61 13.76
N VAL A 44 17.83 16.65 13.08
CA VAL A 44 17.87 18.05 13.55
C VAL A 44 17.02 18.22 14.80
N LEU A 45 15.78 17.72 14.80
CA LEU A 45 14.90 17.76 15.97
C LEU A 45 15.50 17.03 17.16
N GLY A 46 16.18 15.91 16.93
CA GLY A 46 16.83 15.16 17.99
C GLY A 46 17.97 15.96 18.59
N ALA A 47 18.79 16.63 17.78
CA ALA A 47 19.81 17.54 18.30
C ALA A 47 19.20 18.68 19.15
N LEU A 48 18.10 19.31 18.68
CA LEU A 48 17.41 20.38 19.40
C LEU A 48 16.73 19.91 20.70
N THR A 49 16.33 18.65 20.76
CA THR A 49 15.63 18.04 21.91
C THR A 49 16.55 17.18 22.77
N PHE A 50 17.87 17.36 22.67
CA PHE A 50 18.89 16.60 23.41
C PHE A 50 18.75 15.07 23.29
N GLY A 51 18.39 14.61 22.10
CA GLY A 51 18.25 13.20 21.72
C GLY A 51 16.83 12.64 21.81
N LEU A 52 15.85 13.37 22.35
CA LEU A 52 14.50 12.86 22.53
C LEU A 52 13.82 12.48 21.19
N ALA A 53 13.96 13.30 20.15
CA ALA A 53 13.34 12.97 18.87
C ALA A 53 14.00 11.77 18.16
N TRP A 54 15.23 11.37 18.53
CA TRP A 54 15.90 10.22 17.90
C TRP A 54 15.20 8.88 18.20
N PHE A 55 14.36 8.81 19.24
CA PHE A 55 13.47 7.67 19.47
C PHE A 55 12.44 7.47 18.34
N LEU A 56 12.27 8.44 17.43
CA LEU A 56 11.43 8.32 16.24
C LEU A 56 12.11 7.61 15.06
N PHE A 57 13.43 7.38 15.08
CA PHE A 57 14.12 6.75 13.95
C PHE A 57 13.55 5.37 13.54
N PRO A 58 13.20 4.45 14.47
CA PRO A 58 12.57 3.19 14.09
C PRO A 58 11.23 3.40 13.37
N VAL A 59 10.46 4.40 13.79
CA VAL A 59 9.18 4.77 13.18
C VAL A 59 9.38 5.37 11.79
N VAL A 60 10.42 6.19 11.60
CA VAL A 60 10.80 6.69 10.26
C VAL A 60 11.22 5.53 9.36
N GLY A 61 12.01 4.57 9.86
CA GLY A 61 12.43 3.42 9.07
C GLY A 61 11.28 2.51 8.64
N ALA A 62 10.53 1.98 9.60
CA ALA A 62 9.48 1.00 9.34
C ALA A 62 8.14 1.64 8.92
N GLY A 63 7.84 2.84 9.40
CA GLY A 63 6.53 3.48 9.27
C GLY A 63 6.35 4.37 8.05
N THR A 64 7.42 4.83 7.40
CA THR A 64 7.30 5.79 6.28
C THR A 64 6.47 5.24 5.13
N GLY A 65 6.69 3.99 4.73
CA GLY A 65 5.92 3.35 3.66
C GLY A 65 4.45 3.15 4.02
N VAL A 66 4.16 2.80 5.28
CA VAL A 66 2.79 2.65 5.78
C VAL A 66 2.08 4.00 5.81
N LEU A 67 2.72 5.05 6.33
CA LEU A 67 2.17 6.40 6.37
C LEU A 67 1.92 6.95 4.97
N TYR A 68 2.87 6.74 4.06
CA TYR A 68 2.71 7.11 2.66
C TYR A 68 1.47 6.47 2.03
N SER A 69 1.31 5.15 2.18
CA SER A 69 0.16 4.43 1.65
C SER A 69 -1.14 4.83 2.34
N MET A 70 -1.14 4.97 3.68
CA MET A 70 -2.28 5.46 4.46
C MET A 70 -2.82 6.76 3.89
N VAL A 71 -1.96 7.77 3.71
CA VAL A 71 -2.38 9.11 3.27
C VAL A 71 -2.78 9.14 1.79
N THR A 72 -2.12 8.35 0.93
CA THR A 72 -2.37 8.36 -0.51
C THR A 72 -3.58 7.51 -0.91
N VAL A 73 -3.63 6.27 -0.41
CA VAL A 73 -4.71 5.31 -0.67
C VAL A 73 -5.94 5.63 0.17
N GLY A 74 -5.78 6.03 1.43
CA GLY A 74 -6.92 6.44 2.28
C GLY A 74 -7.50 7.82 1.92
N GLY A 75 -6.80 8.60 1.09
CA GLY A 75 -7.22 9.93 0.67
C GLY A 75 -8.22 9.92 -0.50
N SER A 76 -8.65 11.11 -0.94
CA SER A 76 -9.63 11.28 -2.03
C SER A 76 -9.23 10.66 -3.37
N ARG A 77 -7.93 10.43 -3.57
CA ARG A 77 -7.37 9.87 -4.80
C ARG A 77 -7.37 8.35 -4.84
N GLN A 78 -7.50 7.69 -3.68
CA GLN A 78 -7.62 6.24 -3.59
C GLN A 78 -6.49 5.48 -4.31
N SER A 79 -5.28 6.07 -4.33
CA SER A 79 -4.17 5.57 -5.13
C SER A 79 -2.85 6.22 -4.70
N THR A 80 -1.77 5.42 -4.69
CA THR A 80 -0.39 5.91 -4.52
C THR A 80 0.07 6.69 -5.76
N ILE A 81 1.22 7.36 -5.69
CA ILE A 81 1.75 8.11 -6.83
C ILE A 81 2.10 7.15 -7.97
N GLY A 82 2.78 6.02 -7.68
CA GLY A 82 3.08 5.00 -8.67
C GLY A 82 1.84 4.38 -9.29
N MET A 83 0.81 4.09 -8.46
CA MET A 83 -0.49 3.62 -8.97
C MET A 83 -1.10 4.63 -9.94
N ARG A 84 -1.06 5.93 -9.62
CA ARG A 84 -1.64 6.99 -10.46
C ARG A 84 -0.93 7.12 -11.79
N MET A 85 0.40 7.01 -11.79
CA MET A 85 1.21 7.04 -13.01
C MET A 85 0.88 5.88 -13.95
N LEU A 86 0.44 4.75 -13.41
CA LEU A 86 0.10 3.55 -14.17
C LEU A 86 -1.40 3.36 -14.36
N GLY A 87 -2.22 4.34 -13.98
CA GLY A 87 -3.68 4.29 -14.16
C GLY A 87 -4.34 3.24 -13.27
N LEU A 88 -3.85 3.02 -12.05
CA LEU A 88 -4.42 2.12 -11.06
C LEU A 88 -5.10 2.89 -9.94
N ARG A 89 -6.12 2.28 -9.33
CA ARG A 89 -6.72 2.76 -8.07
C ARG A 89 -7.12 1.61 -7.16
N ALA A 90 -7.09 1.85 -5.86
CA ALA A 90 -7.63 0.96 -4.85
C ALA A 90 -9.13 1.20 -4.67
N VAL A 91 -9.85 0.12 -4.40
CA VAL A 91 -11.28 0.11 -4.12
C VAL A 91 -11.52 -0.83 -2.96
N GLY A 92 -12.29 -0.36 -1.97
CA GLY A 92 -12.68 -1.13 -0.81
C GLY A 92 -13.77 -2.16 -1.12
N PRO A 93 -14.21 -2.92 -0.11
CA PRO A 93 -15.26 -3.92 -0.26
C PRO A 93 -16.53 -3.33 -0.91
N GLY A 94 -17.06 -4.02 -1.92
CA GLY A 94 -18.29 -3.61 -2.60
C GLY A 94 -18.22 -2.32 -3.40
N GLY A 95 -17.02 -1.87 -3.81
CA GLY A 95 -16.90 -0.64 -4.62
C GLY A 95 -16.71 0.64 -3.82
N THR A 96 -16.61 0.54 -2.49
CA THR A 96 -16.54 1.70 -1.59
C THR A 96 -15.14 2.32 -1.56
N PRO A 97 -14.99 3.59 -1.12
CA PRO A 97 -13.68 4.17 -0.84
C PRO A 97 -12.98 3.44 0.30
N VAL A 98 -11.68 3.22 0.16
CA VAL A 98 -10.77 2.76 1.21
C VAL A 98 -10.51 3.92 2.18
N ASP A 99 -10.75 3.68 3.47
CA ASP A 99 -10.45 4.65 4.53
C ASP A 99 -8.97 4.57 4.96
N TYR A 100 -8.52 5.57 5.72
CA TYR A 100 -7.13 5.65 6.19
C TYR A 100 -6.68 4.43 7.01
N VAL A 101 -7.55 3.88 7.86
CA VAL A 101 -7.18 2.73 8.71
C VAL A 101 -7.00 1.49 7.85
N THR A 102 -7.95 1.20 6.96
CA THR A 102 -7.83 0.07 6.03
C THR A 102 -6.61 0.22 5.13
N ALA A 103 -6.34 1.41 4.61
CA ALA A 103 -5.15 1.68 3.79
C ALA A 103 -3.83 1.45 4.56
N ALA A 104 -3.79 1.81 5.84
CA ALA A 104 -2.63 1.59 6.70
C ALA A 104 -2.42 0.11 7.03
N VAL A 105 -3.49 -0.60 7.40
CA VAL A 105 -3.44 -2.05 7.67
C VAL A 105 -3.03 -2.80 6.41
N HIS A 106 -3.58 -2.43 5.26
CA HIS A 106 -3.23 -2.99 3.96
C HIS A 106 -1.74 -2.85 3.66
N ALA A 107 -1.20 -1.64 3.82
CA ALA A 107 0.22 -1.38 3.64
C ALA A 107 1.10 -2.14 4.65
N LEU A 108 0.69 -2.15 5.91
CA LEU A 108 1.41 -2.84 6.98
C LEU A 108 1.53 -4.34 6.69
N LEU A 109 0.42 -4.99 6.32
CA LEU A 109 0.42 -6.41 5.96
C LEU A 109 1.34 -6.69 4.79
N PHE A 110 1.33 -5.83 3.77
CA PHE A 110 2.25 -5.94 2.64
C PHE A 110 3.72 -5.81 3.07
N TYR A 111 4.08 -4.81 3.89
CA TYR A 111 5.46 -4.64 4.35
C TYR A 111 5.95 -5.77 5.26
N VAL A 112 5.08 -6.32 6.11
CA VAL A 112 5.38 -7.50 6.93
C VAL A 112 5.58 -8.73 6.04
N ALA A 113 4.75 -8.89 5.00
CA ALA A 113 4.93 -9.95 4.03
C ALA A 113 6.28 -9.81 3.31
N ALA A 114 6.57 -8.62 2.80
CA ALA A 114 7.77 -8.27 2.08
C ALA A 114 9.05 -8.44 2.92
N SER A 115 9.04 -8.06 4.19
CA SER A 115 10.21 -8.17 5.08
C SER A 115 10.54 -9.61 5.48
N THR A 116 9.55 -10.51 5.44
CA THR A 116 9.73 -11.93 5.81
C THR A 116 10.15 -12.80 4.63
N GLY A 117 9.93 -12.37 3.39
CA GLY A 117 10.27 -13.08 2.16
C GLY A 117 9.41 -14.32 1.88
N LEU A 118 9.34 -15.27 2.82
CA LEU A 118 8.45 -16.44 2.72
C LEU A 118 6.98 -16.03 2.61
N VAL A 119 6.56 -15.07 3.44
CA VAL A 119 5.18 -14.57 3.44
C VAL A 119 4.88 -13.82 2.13
N LEU A 120 5.85 -13.07 1.59
CA LEU A 120 5.71 -12.45 0.26
C LEU A 120 5.53 -13.49 -0.85
N MET A 121 6.27 -14.60 -0.79
CA MET A 121 6.10 -15.69 -1.76
C MET A 121 4.70 -16.29 -1.70
N VAL A 122 4.17 -16.54 -0.51
CA VAL A 122 2.79 -16.99 -0.33
C VAL A 122 1.79 -15.95 -0.85
N ASP A 123 2.03 -14.66 -0.53
CA ASP A 123 1.18 -13.54 -0.95
C ASP A 123 1.05 -13.44 -2.47
N ILE A 124 2.17 -13.53 -3.20
CA ILE A 124 2.23 -13.52 -4.66
C ILE A 124 1.62 -14.80 -5.23
N LEU A 125 1.90 -15.97 -4.65
CA LEU A 125 1.38 -17.25 -5.12
C LEU A 125 -0.16 -17.28 -5.05
N VAL A 126 -0.74 -16.76 -3.98
CA VAL A 126 -2.21 -16.62 -3.84
C VAL A 126 -2.78 -15.75 -4.97
N GLY A 127 -2.14 -14.61 -5.28
CA GLY A 127 -2.59 -13.74 -6.37
C GLY A 127 -2.42 -14.33 -7.77
N LEU A 128 -1.44 -15.21 -7.98
CA LEU A 128 -1.26 -15.92 -9.26
C LEU A 128 -2.27 -17.05 -9.46
N LEU A 129 -2.68 -17.72 -8.38
CA LEU A 129 -3.61 -18.84 -8.42
C LEU A 129 -5.09 -18.43 -8.45
N ARG A 130 -5.42 -17.20 -8.04
CA ARG A 130 -6.81 -16.71 -8.02
C ARG A 130 -7.19 -16.02 -9.33
N ASP A 131 -8.43 -16.26 -9.75
CA ASP A 131 -9.02 -15.63 -10.94
C ASP A 131 -9.14 -14.10 -10.81
N ASP A 132 -9.33 -13.60 -9.58
CA ASP A 132 -9.47 -12.16 -9.30
C ASP A 132 -8.12 -11.42 -9.15
N ARG A 133 -6.99 -12.14 -9.25
CA ARG A 133 -5.62 -11.60 -9.14
C ARG A 133 -5.35 -10.81 -7.86
N ARG A 134 -6.09 -11.09 -6.79
CA ARG A 134 -5.91 -10.45 -5.48
C ARG A 134 -4.84 -11.17 -4.68
N LEU A 135 -3.86 -10.42 -4.19
CA LEU A 135 -2.79 -10.92 -3.31
C LEU A 135 -3.37 -11.30 -1.94
N LEU A 136 -2.67 -12.10 -1.15
CA LEU A 136 -3.17 -12.54 0.16
C LEU A 136 -3.55 -11.35 1.05
N HIS A 137 -2.72 -10.30 1.10
CA HIS A 137 -3.01 -9.09 1.87
C HIS A 137 -4.19 -8.28 1.32
N ASP A 138 -4.41 -8.27 -0.01
CA ASP A 138 -5.61 -7.68 -0.62
C ASP A 138 -6.89 -8.40 -0.14
N VAL A 139 -6.83 -9.71 -0.03
CA VAL A 139 -7.93 -10.55 0.43
C VAL A 139 -8.24 -10.28 1.89
N LEU A 140 -7.21 -10.21 2.72
CA LEU A 140 -7.34 -9.93 4.15
C LEU A 140 -7.93 -8.54 4.44
N THR A 141 -7.58 -7.52 3.65
CA THR A 141 -8.12 -6.17 3.83
C THR A 141 -9.40 -5.89 3.05
N GLY A 142 -9.84 -6.80 2.19
CA GLY A 142 -10.98 -6.56 1.32
C GLY A 142 -10.72 -5.51 0.23
N VAL A 143 -9.46 -5.07 0.06
CA VAL A 143 -9.06 -4.09 -0.94
C VAL A 143 -8.89 -4.78 -2.28
N THR A 144 -9.26 -4.10 -3.35
CA THR A 144 -9.06 -4.55 -4.73
C THR A 144 -8.43 -3.40 -5.52
N ILE A 145 -7.31 -3.66 -6.18
CA ILE A 145 -6.73 -2.69 -7.13
C ILE A 145 -7.32 -2.97 -8.51
N VAL A 146 -7.88 -1.92 -9.11
CA VAL A 146 -8.50 -1.95 -10.43
C VAL A 146 -7.81 -0.97 -11.36
N ASN A 147 -7.96 -1.18 -12.67
CA ASN A 147 -7.67 -0.14 -13.65
C ASN A 147 -8.60 1.06 -13.43
N ALA A 148 -8.03 2.25 -13.41
CA ALA A 148 -8.73 3.53 -13.31
C ALA A 148 -9.10 4.13 -14.67
N ARG A 149 -8.82 3.41 -15.76
CA ARG A 149 -9.18 3.74 -17.14
C ARG A 149 -10.53 3.14 -17.51
#